data_AF-A0A5B8JD70-F1
#
_entry.id   AF-A0A5B8JD70-F1
#
_cell.length_a   1.000
_cell.length_b   1.000
_cell.length_c   1.000
_cell.angle_alpha   90.00
_cell.angle_beta   90.00
_cell.angle_gamma   90.00
#
_symmetry.space_group_name_H-M   'P 1'
#
loop_
_entity.id
_entity.type
_entity.pdbx_description
1 polymer ?
#
loop_
_entity_poly.entity_id
_entity_poly.type
_entity_poly.pdbx_seq_one_letter_code
_entity_poly.pdbx_strand_id
1 'polypeptide(L)' 'MTEPTEPTRPTQPTELTDPSLLRVEKGECAPEELAAVTALLLARAAVPPAGAGRRSRSRAPWHRLEPTSGFRAPHSWRHR' A
#
# COMPACT_ATOMS: atom_id res chain seq x y z
N MET A 1 4.41 -4.06 48.79
CA MET A 1 4.08 -3.12 47.68
C MET A 1 4.49 -3.79 46.39
N THR A 2 3.55 -4.49 45.75
CA THR A 2 3.74 -5.07 44.41
C THR A 2 2.87 -4.27 43.46
N GLU A 3 3.48 -3.46 42.59
CA GLU A 3 2.74 -2.86 41.48
C GLU A 3 2.53 -3.91 40.38
N PRO A 4 1.31 -4.05 39.82
CA PRO A 4 1.07 -4.89 38.67
C PRO A 4 1.54 -4.16 37.40
N THR A 5 2.50 -4.74 36.69
CA THR A 5 2.90 -4.32 35.34
C THR A 5 1.69 -4.43 34.40
N GLU A 6 1.13 -3.30 33.97
CA GLU A 6 0.15 -3.28 32.87
C GLU A 6 0.80 -3.77 31.57
N PRO A 7 0.17 -4.70 30.82
CA PRO A 7 0.63 -5.05 29.50
C PRO A 7 0.33 -3.90 28.53
N THR A 8 1.37 -3.34 27.91
CA THR A 8 1.25 -2.35 26.83
C THR A 8 0.37 -2.90 25.72
N ARG A 9 -0.87 -2.39 25.64
CA ARG A 9 -1.81 -2.69 24.56
C ARG A 9 -1.20 -2.21 23.24
N PRO A 10 -1.11 -3.05 22.18
CA PRO A 10 -0.78 -2.53 20.86
C PRO A 10 -1.81 -1.45 20.50
N THR A 11 -1.35 -0.27 20.08
CA THR A 11 -2.19 0.79 19.55
C THR A 11 -3.02 0.22 18.41
N GLN A 12 -4.31 0.08 18.63
CA GLN A 12 -5.22 -0.32 17.58
C GLN A 12 -5.16 0.74 16.48
N PRO A 13 -5.06 0.34 15.19
CA PRO A 13 -5.12 1.30 14.11
C PRO A 13 -6.48 1.98 14.20
N THR A 14 -6.47 3.30 14.35
CA THR A 14 -7.64 4.17 14.43
C THR A 14 -8.67 3.72 13.39
N GLU A 15 -9.88 3.38 13.85
CA GLU A 15 -11.00 3.01 13.00
C GLU A 15 -11.19 4.08 11.92
N LEU A 16 -11.14 3.65 10.66
CA LEU A 16 -11.29 4.50 9.48
C LEU A 16 -12.69 5.12 9.45
N THR A 17 -12.84 6.30 10.03
CA THR A 17 -13.98 7.20 9.81
C THR A 17 -13.69 8.18 8.67
N ASP A 18 -12.70 7.87 7.84
CA ASP A 18 -12.46 8.64 6.62
C ASP A 18 -13.36 8.08 5.51
N PRO A 19 -14.30 8.86 4.94
CA PRO A 19 -15.13 8.41 3.83
C PRO A 19 -14.32 8.16 2.56
N SER A 20 -13.03 8.52 2.53
CA SER A 20 -12.15 8.22 1.41
C SER A 20 -11.81 6.74 1.32
N LEU A 21 -12.17 6.13 0.19
CA LEU A 21 -11.86 4.72 -0.13
C LEU A 21 -10.35 4.44 -0.25
N LEU A 22 -9.54 5.48 -0.41
CA LEU A 22 -8.09 5.40 -0.63
C LEU A 22 -7.37 6.43 0.23
N ARG A 23 -6.19 6.06 0.76
CA ARG A 23 -5.32 6.94 1.54
C ARG A 23 -4.06 7.29 0.75
N VAL A 24 -3.70 8.57 0.74
CA VAL A 24 -2.44 9.06 0.18
C VAL A 24 -1.42 9.19 1.31
N GLU A 25 -0.34 8.42 1.26
CA GLU A 25 0.69 8.43 2.31
C GLU A 25 1.79 9.47 2.09
N LYS A 26 2.04 9.84 0.83
CA LYS A 26 3.10 10.78 0.43
C LYS A 26 2.69 11.54 -0.82
N GLY A 27 3.04 12.83 -0.86
CA GLY A 27 2.69 13.71 -1.96
C GLY A 27 1.21 14.07 -1.98
N GLU A 28 0.81 14.83 -2.99
CA GLU A 28 -0.57 15.16 -3.29
C GLU A 28 -1.03 14.37 -4.52
N CYS A 29 -2.31 14.04 -4.58
CA CYS A 29 -2.91 13.34 -5.70
C CYS A 29 -4.06 14.19 -6.22
N ALA A 30 -4.06 14.49 -7.53
CA ALA A 30 -5.17 15.22 -8.13
C ALA A 30 -6.45 14.35 -8.08
N PRO A 31 -7.65 14.96 -8.03
CA PRO A 31 -8.91 14.22 -8.03
C PRO A 31 -9.03 13.22 -9.18
N GLU A 32 -8.52 13.57 -10.36
CA GLU A 32 -8.52 12.74 -11.57
C GLU A 32 -7.64 11.50 -11.41
N GLU A 33 -6.49 11.64 -10.77
CA GLU A 33 -5.57 10.52 -10.50
C GLU A 33 -6.18 9.55 -9.49
N LEU A 34 -6.82 10.07 -8.43
CA LEU A 34 -7.53 9.26 -7.44
C LEU A 34 -8.70 8.50 -8.08
N ALA A 35 -9.45 9.15 -8.96
CA ALA A 35 -10.53 8.54 -9.73
C ALA A 35 -10.00 7.44 -10.66
N ALA A 36 -8.87 7.67 -11.35
CA ALA A 36 -8.26 6.68 -12.24
C ALA A 36 -7.83 5.42 -11.48
N VAL A 37 -7.18 5.57 -10.32
CA VAL A 37 -6.79 4.44 -9.46
C VAL A 37 -8.02 3.68 -8.96
N THR A 38 -9.06 4.40 -8.50
CA THR A 38 -10.31 3.78 -8.05
C THR A 38 -10.98 3.00 -9.18
N ALA A 39 -11.12 3.60 -10.36
CA ALA A 39 -11.71 2.95 -11.53
C ALA A 39 -10.94 1.67 -11.93
N LEU A 40 -9.61 1.72 -11.90
CA LEU A 40 -8.77 0.55 -12.16
C LEU A 40 -9.02 -0.57 -11.16
N LEU A 41 -9.09 -0.25 -9.86
CA LEU A 41 -9.36 -1.24 -8.81
C LEU A 41 -10.75 -1.87 -8.98
N LEU A 42 -11.78 -1.07 -9.27
CA LEU A 42 -13.13 -1.58 -9.53
C LEU A 42 -13.18 -2.46 -10.77
N ALA A 43 -12.54 -2.04 -11.87
CA ALA A 43 -12.45 -2.83 -13.10
C ALA A 43 -11.75 -4.18 -12.84
N ARG A 44 -10.68 -4.18 -12.04
CA ARG A 44 -9.95 -5.41 -11.68
C ARG A 44 -10.78 -6.33 -10.80
N ALA A 45 -11.57 -5.79 -9.87
CA ALA A 45 -12.46 -6.56 -9.01
C ALA A 45 -13.65 -7.16 -9.80
N ALA A 46 -14.11 -6.49 -10.86
CA ALA A 46 -15.20 -6.98 -11.70
C ALA A 46 -14.82 -8.19 -12.57
N VAL A 47 -13.52 -8.43 -12.81
CA VAL A 47 -13.08 -9.59 -13.61
C VAL A 47 -13.17 -10.87 -12.76
N PRO A 48 -13.95 -11.88 -13.20
CA PRO A 48 -14.03 -13.17 -12.51
C PRO A 48 -12.64 -13.78 -12.35
N PRO A 49 -12.35 -14.42 -11.21
CA PRO A 49 -11.07 -15.09 -11.02
C PRO A 49 -10.95 -16.18 -12.09
N ALA A 50 -10.07 -15.97 -13.07
CA ALA A 50 -9.70 -17.02 -14.03
C ALA A 50 -9.29 -18.26 -13.24
N GLY A 51 -10.00 -19.36 -13.49
CA GLY A 51 -10.05 -20.62 -12.72
C GLY A 51 -8.97 -20.78 -11.66
N ALA A 52 -9.40 -20.93 -10.41
CA ALA A 52 -8.55 -21.10 -9.24
C ALA A 52 -7.79 -22.44 -9.26
N GLY A 53 -6.83 -22.61 -10.17
CA GLY A 53 -5.58 -23.23 -9.78
C GLY A 53 -5.03 -22.33 -8.68
N ARG A 54 -4.79 -22.87 -7.48
CA ARG A 54 -4.23 -22.12 -6.33
C ARG A 54 -2.96 -21.41 -6.80
N ARG A 55 -3.10 -20.20 -7.33
CA ARG A 55 -2.00 -19.29 -7.57
C ARG A 55 -1.54 -18.95 -6.18
N SER A 56 -0.54 -19.71 -5.69
CA SER A 56 0.33 -19.25 -4.62
C SER A 56 0.51 -17.78 -4.88
N ARG A 57 0.10 -16.92 -3.93
CA ARG A 57 0.18 -15.46 -4.10
C ARG A 57 1.54 -15.22 -4.72
N SER A 58 1.57 -14.77 -5.97
CA SER A 58 2.82 -14.43 -6.63
C SER A 58 3.29 -13.23 -5.85
N ARG A 59 4.02 -13.51 -4.78
CA ARG A 59 4.64 -12.51 -3.94
C ARG A 59 5.55 -11.85 -4.93
N ALA A 60 5.19 -10.64 -5.35
CA ALA A 60 5.96 -9.88 -6.30
C ALA A 60 7.43 -10.03 -5.87
N PRO A 61 8.33 -10.47 -6.76
CA PRO A 61 9.72 -10.67 -6.41
C PRO A 61 10.35 -9.27 -6.32
N TRP A 62 9.97 -8.54 -5.27
CA TRP A 62 10.77 -7.53 -4.62
C TRP A 62 11.98 -8.25 -4.01
N HIS A 63 12.74 -8.95 -4.86
CA HIS A 63 14.06 -9.37 -4.55
C HIS A 63 14.83 -8.09 -4.28
N ARG A 64 15.64 -8.12 -3.23
CA ARG A 64 16.59 -7.05 -2.96
C ARG A 64 17.41 -6.92 -4.25
N LEU A 65 17.23 -5.81 -4.98
CA LEU A 65 18.16 -5.43 -6.03
C LEU A 65 19.54 -5.47 -5.36
N GLU A 66 20.43 -6.31 -5.89
CA GLU A 66 21.85 -6.37 -5.52
C GLU A 66 22.37 -4.96 -5.22
N PRO A 67 23.22 -4.76 -4.20
CA PRO A 67 23.68 -3.44 -3.79
C PRO A 67 24.35 -2.74 -4.98
N THR A 68 23.56 -1.94 -5.70
CA THR A 68 24.05 -1.00 -6.69
C THR A 68 24.88 -0.02 -5.89
N SER A 69 26.20 -0.08 -6.04
CA SER A 69 27.10 0.95 -5.53
C SER A 69 26.76 2.25 -6.26
N GLY A 70 25.87 3.04 -5.66
CA GLY A 70 25.43 4.29 -6.24
C GLY A 70 24.01 4.62 -5.85
N PHE A 71 23.87 5.30 -4.71
CA PHE A 71 22.77 6.20 -4.45
C PHE A 71 22.46 7.01 -5.73
N ARG A 72 21.30 6.76 -6.37
CA ARG A 72 20.78 7.67 -7.39
C ARG A 72 19.95 8.72 -6.67
N ALA A 73 20.39 9.97 -6.79
CA ALA A 73 19.79 11.13 -6.13
C ALA A 73 18.25 11.22 -6.36
N PRO A 74 17.49 11.80 -5.40
CA PRO A 74 16.03 11.72 -5.28
C PRO A 74 15.20 12.48 -6.35
N HIS A 75 15.78 12.78 -7.52
CA HIS A 75 15.14 13.57 -8.58
C HIS A 75 14.65 12.69 -9.75
N SER A 76 14.56 11.38 -9.56
CA SER A 76 14.19 10.44 -10.64
C SER A 76 12.69 10.34 -10.91
N TRP A 77 11.84 10.99 -10.12
CA TRP A 77 10.44 11.20 -10.47
C TRP A 77 10.42 12.44 -11.37
N ARG A 78 11.00 12.27 -12.57
CA ARG A 78 11.05 13.31 -13.59
C ARG A 78 9.61 13.74 -13.89
N HIS A 79 9.32 14.94 -13.43
CA HIS A 79 8.19 15.77 -13.82
C HIS A 79 8.00 15.73 -15.35
N ARG A 80 6.84 15.27 -15.80
CA ARG A 80 6.15 15.76 -16.99
C ARG A 80 4.66 15.66 -16.76
#